data_AF-A0A9P9N1U4-F1
#
_entry.id   AF-A0A9P9N1U4-F1
#
_cell.length_a   1.000
_cell.length_b   1.000
_cell.length_c   1.000
_cell.angle_alpha   90.00
_cell.angle_beta   90.00
_cell.angle_gamma   90.00
#
_symmetry.space_group_name_H-M   'P 1'
#
loop_
_entity.id
_entity.type
_entity.pdbx_description
1 polymer ?
#
loop_
_entity_poly.entity_id
_entity_poly.type
_entity_poly.pdbx_seq_one_letter_code
_entity_poly.pdbx_strand_id
1 'polypeptide(L)'
;MSALDENDLTDATEKGERCECKDVYFVPRDDDPNIFHWVDEKPLHYGISVTYDKTKTKKMRETFAVNILHVFDKKEDEWLVHEVRINSALLQLALETILEGYPSLTRHELKSFSPPFLPFVHRWQDFLGYIDILDVESETRTHMQLLQQVLEPLLQDSFKTIQDVELVPMTDEQCLLAVSTVICFSIEKKRWERLDLIKFHEIAWAQHAFNSLVLDQGEKDLLLALVDRDHFHKDKSLDDFIEGKGQGMIMLLCGPPGVGKTLTAGTISEHLHRPLYKLGAGDLGIDASDVEKCLDKALKLCAHFGAVLLLDEADVFMEARTSNNLQRNELVSVFLRLLEYYSGIMILTTNRVRSLDAAFESRIDIILTYKSFTEADRIQVWRNFLALMNPEDFEISDAELLKLAHWDFNGRQIKGAIKTARILAAKKNEPLNAQHLDVVLRLRSKAIGMIDSGAKPEGLRENGFTANGT
;
A
#
# COMPACT_ATOMS: atom_id res chain seq x y z
N MET A 1 -12.88 -71.85 -3.27
CA MET A 1 -13.88 -71.26 -4.19
C MET A 1 -14.29 -69.93 -3.59
N SER A 2 -13.99 -68.85 -4.33
CA SER A 2 -14.28 -67.40 -4.15
C SER A 2 -14.17 -66.84 -2.72
N ALA A 3 -13.12 -66.11 -2.32
CA ALA A 3 -12.72 -64.78 -2.80
C ALA A 3 -13.93 -63.83 -2.90
N LEU A 4 -14.25 -63.16 -1.79
CA LEU A 4 -15.14 -62.00 -1.74
C LEU A 4 -14.28 -60.78 -1.41
N ASP A 5 -14.02 -60.03 -2.46
CA ASP A 5 -13.74 -58.59 -2.59
C ASP A 5 -13.08 -57.85 -1.42
N GLU A 6 -11.75 -57.79 -1.48
CA GLU A 6 -11.00 -56.58 -1.17
C GLU A 6 -11.17 -55.59 -2.33
N ASN A 7 -12.26 -54.82 -2.32
CA ASN A 7 -12.41 -53.67 -3.20
C ASN A 7 -13.18 -52.56 -2.46
N ASP A 8 -12.47 -51.78 -1.65
CA ASP A 8 -12.97 -50.50 -1.13
C ASP A 8 -11.81 -49.50 -0.91
N LEU A 9 -10.84 -49.54 -1.83
CA LEU A 9 -9.87 -48.48 -2.05
C LEU A 9 -10.22 -47.80 -3.37
N THR A 10 -11.09 -46.80 -3.33
CA THR A 10 -11.07 -45.58 -4.18
C THR A 10 -12.38 -44.81 -3.99
N ASP A 11 -12.33 -43.78 -3.14
CA ASP A 11 -13.03 -42.52 -3.42
C ASP A 11 -12.24 -41.40 -2.74
N ALA A 12 -11.36 -40.80 -3.53
CA ALA A 12 -10.75 -39.53 -3.18
C ALA A 12 -11.81 -38.44 -3.42
N THR A 13 -12.78 -38.31 -2.52
CA THR A 13 -13.74 -37.20 -2.54
C THR A 13 -13.00 -35.87 -2.46
N GLU A 14 -13.25 -34.97 -3.42
CA GLU A 14 -12.57 -33.68 -3.48
C GLU A 14 -13.14 -32.72 -2.43
N LYS A 15 -12.30 -31.80 -1.96
CA LYS A 15 -12.68 -30.84 -0.92
C LYS A 15 -13.68 -29.83 -1.52
N GLY A 16 -14.84 -29.71 -0.88
CA GLY A 16 -15.89 -28.77 -1.29
C GLY A 16 -16.67 -29.18 -2.54
N GLU A 17 -16.59 -30.45 -2.97
CA GLU A 17 -17.30 -31.02 -4.12
C GLU A 17 -18.82 -31.03 -3.93
N ARG A 18 -19.31 -31.17 -2.70
CA ARG A 18 -20.75 -31.18 -2.41
C ARG A 18 -21.24 -29.76 -2.19
N CYS A 19 -22.11 -29.28 -3.08
CA CYS A 19 -22.81 -27.99 -2.97
C CYS A 19 -23.89 -28.01 -1.86
N GLU A 20 -23.46 -28.27 -0.62
CA GLU A 20 -24.28 -28.30 0.59
C GLU A 20 -23.51 -27.66 1.75
N CYS A 21 -24.24 -27.19 2.76
CA CYS A 21 -23.64 -26.71 4.00
C CYS A 21 -23.71 -27.76 5.11
N LYS A 22 -22.74 -27.75 6.03
CA LYS A 22 -22.73 -28.62 7.21
C LYS A 22 -22.51 -27.85 8.49
N ASP A 23 -23.44 -27.96 9.42
CA ASP A 23 -23.27 -27.48 10.79
C ASP A 23 -22.33 -28.38 11.59
N VAL A 24 -21.40 -27.75 12.30
CA VAL A 24 -20.42 -28.42 13.15
C VAL A 24 -20.33 -27.69 14.50
N TYR A 25 -20.44 -28.40 15.61
CA TYR A 25 -20.57 -27.84 16.96
C TYR A 25 -19.34 -28.15 17.81
N PHE A 26 -18.82 -27.17 18.54
CA PHE A 26 -17.68 -27.34 19.43
C PHE A 26 -18.12 -27.75 20.84
N VAL A 27 -17.84 -28.99 21.24
CA VAL A 27 -18.27 -29.55 22.52
C VAL A 27 -17.10 -30.09 23.34
N PRO A 28 -17.18 -30.05 24.68
CA PRO A 28 -16.26 -30.79 25.53
C PRO A 28 -16.39 -32.29 25.28
N ARG A 29 -15.30 -33.04 25.47
CA ARG A 29 -15.32 -34.50 25.41
C ARG A 29 -15.92 -35.08 26.67
N ASP A 30 -16.59 -36.22 26.54
CA ASP A 30 -17.15 -36.96 27.68
C ASP A 30 -16.06 -37.45 28.65
N ASP A 31 -14.87 -37.78 28.14
CA ASP A 31 -13.76 -38.32 28.93
C ASP A 31 -12.90 -37.25 29.62
N ASP A 32 -12.85 -36.05 29.06
CA ASP A 32 -12.18 -34.90 29.70
C ASP A 32 -12.91 -33.60 29.31
N PRO A 33 -13.62 -32.96 30.26
CA PRO A 33 -14.37 -31.74 29.99
C PRO A 33 -13.48 -30.52 29.67
N ASN A 34 -12.15 -30.62 29.83
CA ASN A 34 -11.20 -29.59 29.40
C ASN A 34 -10.70 -29.76 27.97
N ILE A 35 -10.99 -30.90 27.33
CA ILE A 35 -10.60 -31.20 25.95
C ILE A 35 -11.83 -31.10 25.07
N PHE A 36 -11.75 -30.31 24.01
CA PHE A 36 -12.88 -30.04 23.12
C PHE A 36 -12.70 -30.71 21.75
N HIS A 37 -13.81 -30.95 21.07
CA HIS A 37 -13.85 -31.50 19.72
C HIS A 37 -15.08 -31.03 18.95
N TRP A 38 -15.03 -31.20 17.63
CA TRP A 38 -16.05 -30.74 16.69
C TRP A 38 -17.03 -31.86 16.35
N VAL A 39 -18.34 -31.57 16.36
CA VAL A 39 -19.42 -32.55 16.17
C VAL A 39 -20.49 -32.21 15.15
N ASP A 40 -21.03 -33.23 14.47
CA ASP A 40 -21.89 -33.07 13.28
C ASP A 40 -23.38 -32.93 13.60
N GLU A 41 -23.76 -33.26 14.83
CA GLU A 41 -25.13 -33.20 15.34
C GLU A 41 -25.23 -32.13 16.42
N LYS A 42 -26.29 -31.34 16.37
CA LYS A 42 -26.56 -30.30 17.36
C LYS A 42 -26.80 -30.94 18.73
N PRO A 43 -25.98 -30.64 19.76
CA PRO A 43 -26.21 -31.17 21.09
C PRO A 43 -27.50 -30.57 21.70
N LEU A 44 -28.29 -31.42 22.37
CA LEU A 44 -29.50 -31.00 23.08
C LEU A 44 -29.18 -30.07 24.27
N HIS A 45 -28.08 -30.33 24.97
CA HIS A 45 -27.59 -29.54 26.11
C HIS A 45 -26.07 -29.45 26.10
N TYR A 46 -25.51 -28.37 26.67
CA TYR A 46 -24.07 -28.23 26.83
C TYR A 46 -23.51 -29.35 27.72
N GLY A 47 -22.57 -30.14 27.18
CA GLY A 47 -21.89 -31.21 27.93
C GLY A 47 -22.42 -32.63 27.75
N ILE A 48 -23.38 -32.86 26.85
CA ILE A 48 -23.78 -34.22 26.43
C ILE A 48 -23.16 -34.51 25.07
N SER A 49 -22.16 -35.40 24.97
CA SER A 49 -21.71 -35.87 23.66
C SER A 49 -22.61 -37.00 23.14
N VAL A 50 -22.89 -36.94 21.84
CA VAL A 50 -23.52 -38.03 21.09
C VAL A 50 -22.41 -39.02 20.70
N THR A 51 -22.61 -40.32 20.89
CA THR A 51 -21.58 -41.36 20.67
C THR A 51 -20.84 -41.23 19.35
N TYR A 52 -19.51 -41.33 19.40
CA TYR A 52 -18.58 -40.74 18.43
C TYR A 52 -17.72 -41.75 17.65
N ASP A 53 -17.69 -41.67 16.31
CA ASP A 53 -16.67 -42.31 15.46
C ASP A 53 -15.68 -41.26 14.90
N LYS A 54 -14.40 -41.40 15.27
CA LYS A 54 -13.36 -40.34 15.16
C LYS A 54 -12.62 -40.27 13.83
N THR A 55 -12.68 -41.29 12.97
CA THR A 55 -11.69 -41.43 11.88
C THR A 55 -12.21 -41.09 10.48
N LYS A 56 -13.53 -41.14 10.22
CA LYS A 56 -14.11 -40.85 8.89
C LYS A 56 -14.74 -39.45 8.75
N THR A 57 -15.04 -38.76 9.85
CA THR A 57 -15.83 -37.53 9.88
C THR A 57 -15.09 -36.27 9.41
N LYS A 58 -13.80 -36.10 9.70
CA LYS A 58 -13.05 -34.90 9.24
C LYS A 58 -12.99 -34.80 7.70
N LYS A 59 -12.61 -35.89 7.04
CA LYS A 59 -12.52 -35.94 5.57
C LYS A 59 -13.91 -35.75 4.95
N MET A 60 -14.94 -36.32 5.57
CA MET A 60 -16.34 -36.11 5.17
C MET A 60 -16.78 -34.64 5.29
N ARG A 61 -16.44 -33.94 6.39
CA ARG A 61 -16.74 -32.50 6.56
C ARG A 61 -16.09 -31.64 5.49
N GLU A 62 -14.91 -32.02 5.03
CA GLU A 62 -14.20 -31.26 3.99
C GLU A 62 -14.86 -31.42 2.61
N THR A 63 -15.73 -32.42 2.39
CA THR A 63 -16.48 -32.57 1.13
C THR A 63 -17.58 -31.53 0.94
N PHE A 64 -18.12 -30.95 2.02
CA PHE A 64 -19.17 -29.93 1.95
C PHE A 64 -18.58 -28.58 1.54
N ALA A 65 -19.27 -27.86 0.66
CA ALA A 65 -18.85 -26.57 0.13
C ALA A 65 -18.67 -25.52 1.23
N VAL A 66 -19.56 -25.53 2.24
CA VAL A 66 -19.55 -24.59 3.36
C VAL A 66 -19.71 -25.34 4.69
N ASN A 67 -18.82 -25.10 5.65
CA ASN A 67 -18.98 -25.59 7.01
C ASN A 67 -19.32 -24.43 7.94
N ILE A 68 -20.38 -24.56 8.73
CA ILE A 68 -20.82 -23.56 9.71
C ILE A 68 -20.42 -24.06 11.09
N LEU A 69 -19.44 -23.40 11.71
CA LEU A 69 -18.87 -23.81 12.98
C LEU A 69 -19.55 -23.03 14.11
N HIS A 70 -20.13 -23.77 15.05
CA HIS A 70 -20.89 -23.26 16.18
C HIS A 70 -20.13 -23.46 17.49
N VAL A 71 -20.19 -22.46 18.37
CA VAL A 71 -19.68 -22.52 19.74
C VAL A 71 -20.81 -22.14 20.69
N PHE A 72 -20.87 -22.79 21.84
CA PHE A 72 -21.89 -22.51 22.84
C PHE A 72 -21.55 -21.27 23.65
N ASP A 73 -22.46 -20.29 23.68
CA ASP A 73 -22.37 -19.14 24.57
C ASP A 73 -23.11 -19.45 25.89
N LYS A 74 -22.34 -19.51 26.97
CA LYS A 74 -22.87 -19.78 28.32
C LYS A 74 -23.72 -18.64 28.89
N LYS A 75 -23.59 -17.41 28.36
CA LYS A 75 -24.35 -16.25 28.85
C LYS A 75 -25.76 -16.25 28.31
N GLU A 76 -25.90 -16.52 27.01
CA GLU A 76 -27.18 -16.53 26.30
C GLU A 76 -27.83 -17.92 26.28
N ASP A 77 -27.12 -18.97 26.72
CA ASP A 77 -27.56 -20.37 26.71
C ASP A 77 -27.88 -20.90 25.29
N GLU A 78 -27.16 -20.40 24.28
CA GLU A 78 -27.40 -20.69 22.86
C GLU A 78 -26.13 -21.07 22.08
N TRP A 79 -26.32 -21.76 20.97
CA TRP A 79 -25.26 -22.07 20.00
C TRP A 79 -25.13 -20.93 19.00
N LEU A 80 -23.99 -20.25 19.01
CA LEU A 80 -23.70 -19.14 18.11
C LEU A 80 -22.74 -19.57 17.00
N VAL A 81 -22.95 -19.02 15.79
CA VAL A 81 -21.99 -19.20 14.70
C VAL A 81 -20.70 -18.46 15.05
N HIS A 82 -19.60 -19.20 15.09
CA HIS A 82 -18.26 -18.69 15.35
C HIS A 82 -17.49 -18.43 14.06
N GLU A 83 -17.64 -19.32 13.07
CA GLU A 83 -16.90 -19.28 11.82
C GLU A 83 -17.74 -19.91 10.70
N VAL A 84 -17.76 -19.27 9.53
CA VAL A 84 -18.22 -19.85 8.27
C VAL A 84 -16.97 -20.17 7.46
N ARG A 85 -16.73 -21.47 7.23
CA ARG A 85 -15.56 -21.98 6.51
C ARG A 85 -15.95 -22.39 5.10
N ILE A 86 -15.20 -21.90 4.12
CA ILE A 86 -15.45 -22.13 2.71
C ILE A 86 -14.45 -23.16 2.18
N ASN A 87 -14.97 -24.33 1.81
CA ASN A 87 -14.18 -25.40 1.23
C ASN A 87 -14.25 -25.43 -0.30
N SER A 88 -15.36 -24.99 -0.89
CA SER A 88 -15.55 -24.96 -2.34
C SER A 88 -14.54 -24.01 -3.00
N ALA A 89 -13.83 -24.53 -3.99
CA ALA A 89 -12.89 -23.73 -4.81
C ALA A 89 -13.63 -22.70 -5.67
N LEU A 90 -14.83 -23.03 -6.16
CA LEU A 90 -15.68 -22.12 -6.94
C LEU A 90 -16.10 -20.90 -6.11
N LEU A 91 -16.47 -21.11 -4.85
CA LEU A 91 -16.74 -20.01 -3.92
C LEU A 91 -15.52 -19.17 -3.64
N GLN A 92 -14.36 -19.79 -3.41
CA GLN A 92 -13.12 -19.03 -3.17
C GLN A 92 -12.78 -18.14 -4.37
N LEU A 93 -12.86 -18.67 -5.60
CA LEU A 93 -12.64 -17.89 -6.83
C LEU A 93 -13.65 -16.74 -6.99
N ALA A 94 -14.94 -16.99 -6.77
CA ALA A 94 -15.94 -15.93 -6.84
C ALA A 94 -15.72 -14.82 -5.79
N LEU A 95 -15.36 -15.22 -4.56
CA LEU A 95 -15.11 -14.29 -3.47
C LEU A 95 -13.81 -13.50 -3.64
N GLU A 96 -12.82 -14.03 -4.35
CA GLU A 96 -11.63 -13.27 -4.76
C GLU A 96 -12.03 -12.05 -5.58
N THR A 97 -12.97 -12.21 -6.52
CA THR A 97 -13.50 -11.08 -7.31
C THR A 97 -14.37 -10.14 -6.47
N ILE A 98 -15.32 -10.68 -5.70
CA ILE A 98 -16.30 -9.86 -4.95
C ILE A 98 -15.63 -9.05 -3.83
N LEU A 99 -14.63 -9.64 -3.17
CA LEU A 99 -13.91 -9.04 -2.04
C LEU A 99 -12.55 -8.46 -2.47
N GLU A 100 -12.35 -8.23 -3.76
CA GLU A 100 -11.13 -7.64 -4.27
C GLU A 100 -10.86 -6.27 -3.60
N GLY A 101 -9.63 -6.08 -3.15
CA GLY A 101 -9.22 -4.85 -2.45
C GLY A 101 -9.85 -4.66 -1.07
N TYR A 102 -10.57 -5.64 -0.52
CA TYR A 102 -11.17 -5.52 0.81
C TYR A 102 -10.09 -5.49 1.92
N PRO A 103 -10.15 -4.53 2.87
CA PRO A 103 -9.22 -4.42 3.99
C PRO A 103 -8.97 -5.72 4.75
N SER A 104 -7.71 -6.03 5.08
CA SER A 104 -7.31 -7.16 5.95
C SER A 104 -7.69 -8.57 5.45
N LEU A 105 -8.03 -8.72 4.16
CA LEU A 105 -8.27 -10.01 3.52
C LEU A 105 -7.25 -10.24 2.41
N THR A 106 -6.35 -11.19 2.65
CA THR A 106 -5.48 -11.77 1.62
C THR A 106 -6.12 -13.00 0.99
N ARG A 107 -5.66 -13.42 -0.19
CA ARG A 107 -6.16 -14.62 -0.89
C ARG A 107 -6.16 -15.88 -0.01
N HIS A 108 -5.26 -15.95 0.97
CA HIS A 108 -5.18 -17.07 1.93
C HIS A 108 -6.24 -17.00 3.05
N GLU A 109 -6.85 -15.85 3.28
CA GLU A 109 -7.84 -15.59 4.35
C GLU A 109 -9.30 -15.76 3.86
N LEU A 110 -9.53 -16.00 2.56
CA LEU A 110 -10.87 -16.22 1.97
C LEU A 110 -11.50 -17.59 2.31
N LYS A 111 -10.85 -18.37 3.16
CA LYS A 111 -11.29 -19.72 3.54
C LYS A 111 -12.18 -19.72 4.78
N SER A 112 -12.19 -18.64 5.55
CA SER A 112 -12.89 -18.59 6.84
C SER A 112 -13.27 -17.17 7.19
N PHE A 113 -14.54 -16.97 7.52
CA PHE A 113 -15.08 -15.69 7.94
C PHE A 113 -15.76 -15.84 9.30
N SER A 114 -15.65 -14.83 10.15
CA SER A 114 -16.24 -14.82 11.48
C SER A 114 -17.18 -13.62 11.65
N PRO A 115 -18.14 -13.68 12.60
CA PRO A 115 -18.96 -12.54 12.96
C PRO A 115 -18.09 -11.31 13.30
N PRO A 116 -18.52 -10.10 12.91
CA PRO A 116 -19.83 -9.77 12.36
C PRO A 116 -19.88 -9.85 10.82
N PHE A 117 -18.99 -10.62 10.18
CA PHE A 117 -18.99 -10.87 8.74
C PHE A 117 -18.91 -9.59 7.89
N LEU A 118 -18.17 -8.59 8.38
CA LEU A 118 -18.01 -7.27 7.76
C LEU A 118 -17.73 -7.27 6.25
N PRO A 119 -16.89 -8.17 5.70
CA PRO A 119 -16.66 -8.22 4.25
C PRO A 119 -17.96 -8.37 3.47
N PHE A 120 -18.83 -9.26 3.91
CA PHE A 120 -20.13 -9.49 3.28
C PHE A 120 -21.12 -8.38 3.55
N VAL A 121 -21.06 -7.74 4.73
CA VAL A 121 -21.88 -6.55 5.02
C VAL A 121 -21.57 -5.41 4.06
N HIS A 122 -20.29 -5.11 3.85
CA HIS A 122 -19.85 -3.97 3.04
C HIS A 122 -19.93 -4.21 1.53
N ARG A 123 -19.83 -5.47 1.09
CA ARG A 123 -19.86 -5.89 -0.32
C ARG A 123 -21.11 -6.70 -0.68
N TRP A 124 -22.19 -6.57 0.09
CA TRP A 124 -23.40 -7.38 -0.13
C TRP A 124 -24.01 -7.14 -1.51
N GLN A 125 -24.03 -5.89 -1.97
CA GLN A 125 -24.55 -5.57 -3.30
C GLN A 125 -23.67 -6.13 -4.42
N ASP A 126 -22.35 -6.05 -4.28
CA ASP A 126 -21.40 -6.63 -5.25
C ASP A 126 -21.54 -8.16 -5.28
N PHE A 127 -21.76 -8.78 -4.12
CA PHE A 127 -22.02 -10.22 -3.98
C PHE A 127 -23.30 -10.63 -4.74
N LEU A 128 -24.41 -9.92 -4.54
CA LEU A 128 -25.67 -10.18 -5.25
C LEU A 128 -25.53 -9.91 -6.76
N GLY A 129 -24.88 -8.81 -7.14
CA GLY A 129 -24.62 -8.47 -8.53
C GLY A 129 -23.79 -9.53 -9.25
N TYR A 130 -22.82 -10.14 -8.56
CA TYR A 130 -22.03 -11.25 -9.10
C TYR A 130 -22.89 -12.50 -9.36
N ILE A 131 -23.86 -12.82 -8.50
CA ILE A 131 -24.80 -13.93 -8.72
C ILE A 131 -25.67 -13.69 -9.96
N ASP A 132 -26.08 -12.44 -10.19
CA ASP A 132 -26.98 -12.09 -11.28
C ASP A 132 -26.32 -12.15 -12.66
N ILE A 133 -25.01 -11.87 -12.76
CA ILE A 133 -24.27 -11.96 -14.02
C ILE A 133 -23.85 -13.39 -14.39
N LEU A 134 -23.87 -14.32 -13.43
CA LEU A 134 -23.52 -15.71 -13.69
C LEU A 134 -24.62 -16.42 -14.47
N ASP A 135 -24.21 -17.32 -15.37
CA ASP A 135 -25.15 -18.13 -16.14
C ASP A 135 -26.05 -18.97 -15.20
N VAL A 136 -27.31 -19.13 -15.59
CA VAL A 136 -28.34 -19.79 -14.75
C VAL A 136 -27.98 -21.25 -14.47
N GLU A 137 -27.31 -21.91 -15.42
CA GLU A 137 -26.87 -23.31 -15.31
C GLU A 137 -25.45 -23.46 -14.71
N SER A 138 -24.80 -22.35 -14.32
CA SER A 138 -23.44 -22.38 -13.77
C SER A 138 -23.40 -23.03 -12.39
N GLU A 139 -22.51 -23.99 -12.21
CA GLU A 139 -22.23 -24.60 -10.90
C GLU A 139 -21.76 -23.57 -9.86
N THR A 140 -21.01 -22.54 -10.30
CA THR A 140 -20.58 -21.42 -9.46
C THR A 140 -21.78 -20.66 -8.92
N ARG A 141 -22.83 -20.46 -9.73
CA ARG A 141 -24.05 -19.77 -9.31
C ARG A 141 -24.76 -20.55 -8.21
N THR A 142 -24.87 -21.87 -8.34
CA THR A 142 -25.49 -22.74 -7.33
C THR A 142 -24.74 -22.66 -6.00
N HIS A 143 -23.40 -22.70 -6.05
CA HIS A 143 -22.56 -22.54 -4.86
C HIS A 143 -22.72 -21.15 -4.22
N MET A 144 -22.74 -20.10 -5.02
CA MET A 144 -22.95 -18.73 -4.54
C MET A 144 -24.33 -18.54 -3.89
N GLN A 145 -25.38 -19.14 -4.45
CA GLN A 145 -26.72 -19.14 -3.86
C GLN A 145 -26.77 -19.91 -2.53
N LEU A 146 -26.05 -21.03 -2.41
CA LEU A 146 -25.88 -21.71 -1.13
C LEU A 146 -25.23 -20.78 -0.10
N LEU A 147 -24.15 -20.09 -0.47
CA LEU A 147 -23.47 -19.17 0.44
C LEU A 147 -24.36 -17.97 0.81
N GLN A 148 -25.16 -17.45 -0.13
CA GLN A 148 -26.16 -16.42 0.13
C GLN A 148 -27.15 -16.88 1.21
N GLN A 149 -27.71 -18.09 1.06
CA GLN A 149 -28.68 -18.65 2.02
C GLN A 149 -28.10 -18.81 3.42
N VAL A 150 -26.80 -19.12 3.52
CA VAL A 150 -26.09 -19.22 4.80
C VAL A 150 -25.85 -17.84 5.42
N LEU A 151 -25.41 -16.87 4.63
CA LEU A 151 -25.00 -15.55 5.13
C LEU A 151 -26.18 -14.62 5.41
N GLU A 152 -27.21 -14.62 4.57
CA GLU A 152 -28.35 -13.70 4.69
C GLU A 152 -28.97 -13.65 6.09
N PRO A 153 -29.30 -14.77 6.77
CA PRO A 153 -29.80 -14.73 8.15
C PRO A 153 -28.76 -14.22 9.15
N LEU A 154 -27.47 -14.50 8.94
CA LEU A 154 -26.38 -14.05 9.82
C LEU A 154 -26.11 -12.54 9.71
N LEU A 155 -26.48 -11.93 8.58
CA LEU A 155 -26.27 -10.53 8.29
C LEU A 155 -27.49 -9.66 8.62
N GLN A 156 -28.68 -10.24 8.85
CA GLN A 156 -29.92 -9.47 9.07
C GLN A 156 -29.78 -8.40 10.16
N ASP A 157 -29.19 -8.73 11.30
CA ASP A 157 -29.04 -7.78 12.40
C ASP A 157 -28.02 -6.69 12.06
N SER A 158 -26.98 -7.03 11.30
CA SER A 158 -26.01 -6.04 10.79
C SER A 158 -26.68 -5.09 9.79
N PHE A 159 -27.51 -5.60 8.88
CA PHE A 159 -28.26 -4.77 7.92
C PHE A 159 -29.29 -3.89 8.59
N LYS A 160 -30.04 -4.37 9.58
CA LYS A 160 -30.94 -3.53 10.38
C LYS A 160 -30.16 -2.42 11.07
N THR A 161 -29.06 -2.77 11.73
CA THR A 161 -28.20 -1.80 12.40
C THR A 161 -27.71 -0.71 11.45
N ILE A 162 -27.34 -1.06 10.21
CA ILE A 162 -26.81 -0.12 9.20
C ILE A 162 -27.93 0.70 8.53
N GLN A 163 -29.04 0.07 8.16
CA GLN A 163 -30.18 0.75 7.53
C GLN A 163 -30.84 1.76 8.48
N ASP A 164 -30.82 1.48 9.79
CA ASP A 164 -31.35 2.38 10.81
C ASP A 164 -30.34 3.48 11.22
N VAL A 165 -29.13 3.53 10.65
CA VAL A 165 -28.24 4.69 10.82
C VAL A 165 -28.64 5.80 9.86
N GLU A 166 -29.78 6.43 10.11
CA GLU A 166 -29.84 7.86 9.85
C GLU A 166 -28.76 8.49 10.73
N LEU A 167 -27.71 9.04 10.10
CA LEU A 167 -26.69 9.84 10.78
C LEU A 167 -27.35 11.15 11.24
N VAL A 168 -28.23 11.05 12.22
CA VAL A 168 -28.80 12.20 12.92
C VAL A 168 -27.64 12.88 13.64
N PRO A 169 -27.37 14.16 13.36
CA PRO A 169 -26.34 14.88 14.08
C PRO A 169 -26.58 14.76 15.59
N MET A 170 -25.54 14.38 16.33
CA MET A 170 -25.63 14.31 17.78
C MET A 170 -26.02 15.68 18.35
N THR A 171 -26.89 15.68 19.36
CA THR A 171 -27.18 16.90 20.14
C THR A 171 -25.94 17.36 20.90
N ASP A 172 -25.87 18.64 21.29
CA ASP A 172 -24.75 19.19 22.06
C ASP A 172 -24.48 18.40 23.35
N GLU A 173 -25.53 17.95 24.03
CA GLU A 173 -25.43 17.12 25.24
C GLU A 173 -24.81 15.74 24.96
N GLN A 174 -25.15 15.11 23.82
CA GLN A 174 -24.56 13.84 23.40
C GLN A 174 -23.09 14.01 22.99
N CYS A 175 -22.75 15.12 22.32
CA CYS A 175 -21.37 15.46 21.98
C CYS A 175 -20.49 15.63 23.23
N LEU A 176 -21.04 16.13 24.35
CA LEU A 176 -20.30 16.22 25.63
C LEU A 176 -19.95 14.84 26.22
N LEU A 177 -20.73 13.80 25.89
CA LEU A 177 -20.48 12.42 26.32
C LEU A 177 -19.56 11.66 25.35
N ALA A 178 -19.38 12.17 24.14
CA ALA A 178 -18.58 11.54 23.09
C ALA A 178 -17.07 11.70 23.34
N VAL A 179 -16.31 10.71 22.90
CA VAL A 179 -14.85 10.79 22.93
C VAL A 179 -14.40 11.65 21.76
N SER A 180 -13.76 12.79 22.04
CA SER A 180 -13.25 13.72 21.01
C SER A 180 -12.00 13.20 20.28
N THR A 181 -11.66 11.92 20.43
CA THR A 181 -10.46 11.34 19.85
C THR A 181 -10.72 10.01 19.17
N VAL A 182 -10.00 9.76 18.09
CA VAL A 182 -10.07 8.53 17.30
C VAL A 182 -8.66 7.97 17.09
N ILE A 183 -8.56 6.66 16.92
CA ILE A 183 -7.29 6.01 16.57
C ILE A 183 -7.13 6.07 15.05
N CYS A 184 -6.07 6.72 14.58
CA CYS A 184 -5.74 6.84 13.17
C CYS A 184 -4.32 6.36 12.90
N PHE A 185 -4.07 5.87 11.68
CA PHE A 185 -2.72 5.53 11.26
C PHE A 185 -2.03 6.79 10.71
N SER A 186 -0.94 7.22 11.35
CA SER A 186 -0.10 8.30 10.83
C SER A 186 0.81 7.75 9.73
N ILE A 187 0.58 8.16 8.48
CA ILE A 187 1.40 7.73 7.33
C ILE A 187 2.85 8.22 7.47
N GLU A 188 3.06 9.46 7.92
CA GLU A 188 4.40 10.04 8.10
C GLU A 188 5.21 9.30 9.18
N LYS A 189 4.58 9.00 10.32
CA LYS A 189 5.25 8.30 11.45
C LYS A 189 5.14 6.78 11.38
N LYS A 190 4.35 6.25 10.44
CA LYS A 190 4.12 4.82 10.19
C LYS A 190 3.61 4.05 11.41
N ARG A 191 2.76 4.68 12.23
CA ARG A 191 2.21 4.11 13.47
C ARG A 191 0.80 4.59 13.77
N TRP A 192 0.06 3.79 14.52
CA TRP A 192 -1.25 4.17 15.05
C TRP A 192 -1.10 5.20 16.17
N GLU A 193 -1.85 6.29 16.08
CA GLU A 193 -1.88 7.37 17.07
C GLU A 193 -3.34 7.75 17.38
N ARG A 194 -3.57 8.24 18.60
CA ARG A 194 -4.85 8.80 18.99
C ARG A 194 -4.85 10.29 18.63
N LEU A 195 -5.75 10.70 17.74
CA LEU A 195 -5.86 12.05 17.21
C LEU A 195 -7.20 12.69 17.61
N ASP A 196 -7.19 14.01 17.75
CA ASP A 196 -8.33 14.84 18.13
C ASP A 196 -9.20 15.14 16.91
N LEU A 197 -10.48 14.75 16.96
CA LEU A 197 -11.46 14.91 15.90
C LEU A 197 -11.65 16.37 15.48
N ILE A 198 -11.46 17.33 16.40
CA ILE A 198 -11.65 18.77 16.14
C ILE A 198 -10.59 19.32 15.18
N LYS A 199 -9.45 18.62 15.04
CA LYS A 199 -8.34 19.02 14.17
C LYS A 199 -8.44 18.44 12.75
N PHE A 200 -9.48 17.66 12.47
CA PHE A 200 -9.65 17.04 11.17
C PHE A 200 -10.18 18.08 10.20
N HIS A 201 -9.63 18.08 8.99
CA HIS A 201 -10.08 18.89 7.89
C HIS A 201 -9.89 18.10 6.60
N GLU A 202 -10.61 18.48 5.55
CA GLU A 202 -10.38 17.89 4.23
C GLU A 202 -8.96 18.16 3.75
N ILE A 203 -8.39 17.19 3.03
CA ILE A 203 -7.05 17.32 2.46
C ILE A 203 -7.12 18.29 1.27
N ALA A 204 -6.33 19.36 1.33
CA ALA A 204 -6.18 20.31 0.24
C ALA A 204 -5.14 19.79 -0.76
N TRP A 205 -5.61 19.03 -1.75
CA TRP A 205 -4.76 18.43 -2.79
C TRP A 205 -4.20 19.46 -3.78
N ALA A 206 -2.94 19.29 -4.17
CA ALA A 206 -2.23 20.18 -5.07
C ALA A 206 -2.46 19.81 -6.54
N GLN A 207 -3.65 20.15 -7.07
CA GLN A 207 -4.12 19.76 -8.41
C GLN A 207 -3.17 20.12 -9.57
N HIS A 208 -2.34 21.15 -9.42
CA HIS A 208 -1.38 21.58 -10.45
C HIS A 208 0.06 21.14 -10.20
N ALA A 209 0.31 20.35 -9.15
CA ALA A 209 1.66 19.94 -8.78
C ALA A 209 2.33 19.12 -9.90
N PHE A 210 1.58 18.27 -10.60
CA PHE A 210 2.10 17.46 -11.72
C PHE A 210 2.62 18.32 -12.89
N ASN A 211 1.96 19.45 -13.18
CA ASN A 211 2.39 20.37 -14.23
C ASN A 211 3.75 21.02 -13.95
N SER A 212 4.13 21.11 -12.66
CA SER A 212 5.41 21.66 -12.23
C SER A 212 6.60 20.71 -12.43
N LEU A 213 6.37 19.45 -12.81
CA LEU A 213 7.45 18.53 -13.18
C LEU A 213 8.14 19.00 -14.46
N VAL A 214 9.47 18.90 -14.47
CA VAL A 214 10.29 19.18 -15.64
C VAL A 214 10.60 17.84 -16.31
N LEU A 215 9.72 17.46 -17.22
CA LEU A 215 9.74 16.23 -18.04
C LEU A 215 9.19 16.59 -19.42
N ASP A 216 9.54 15.81 -20.44
CA ASP A 216 8.96 15.98 -21.77
C ASP A 216 7.44 15.74 -21.73
N GLN A 217 6.68 16.40 -22.60
CA GLN A 217 5.23 16.27 -22.61
C GLN A 217 4.80 14.83 -22.90
N GLY A 218 5.48 14.11 -23.80
CA GLY A 218 5.17 12.72 -24.08
C GLY A 218 5.42 11.79 -22.88
N GLU A 219 6.47 12.06 -22.09
CA GLU A 219 6.74 11.33 -20.83
C GLU A 219 5.66 11.60 -19.78
N LYS A 220 5.20 12.85 -19.66
CA LYS A 220 4.10 13.22 -18.77
C LYS A 220 2.79 12.54 -19.14
N ASP A 221 2.44 12.58 -20.42
CA ASP A 221 1.21 11.98 -20.94
C ASP A 221 1.21 10.46 -20.72
N LEU A 222 2.36 9.81 -20.96
CA LEU A 222 2.53 8.38 -20.68
C LEU A 222 2.39 8.07 -19.19
N LEU A 223 3.03 8.85 -18.30
CA LEU A 223 2.90 8.66 -16.85
C LEU A 223 1.44 8.77 -16.41
N LEU A 224 0.72 9.80 -16.85
CA LEU A 224 -0.70 9.99 -16.52
C LEU A 224 -1.56 8.82 -17.04
N ALA A 225 -1.37 8.41 -18.29
CA ALA A 225 -2.10 7.28 -18.87
C ALA A 225 -1.86 5.96 -18.11
N LEU A 226 -0.67 5.77 -17.55
CA LEU A 226 -0.34 4.57 -16.77
C LEU A 226 -0.93 4.60 -15.35
N VAL A 227 -1.02 5.76 -14.71
CA VAL A 227 -1.57 5.86 -13.34
C VAL A 227 -3.08 6.01 -13.31
N ASP A 228 -3.69 6.60 -14.34
CA ASP A 228 -5.14 6.78 -14.46
C ASP A 228 -5.85 5.52 -15.02
N ARG A 229 -5.29 4.33 -14.81
CA ARG A 229 -5.84 3.04 -15.29
C ARG A 229 -7.27 2.77 -14.81
N ASP A 230 -7.66 3.30 -13.65
CA ASP A 230 -9.04 3.20 -13.15
C ASP A 230 -10.08 3.83 -14.10
N HIS A 231 -9.67 4.78 -14.96
CA HIS A 231 -10.53 5.33 -16.01
C HIS A 231 -10.67 4.41 -17.24
N PHE A 232 -9.71 3.49 -17.46
CA PHE A 232 -9.66 2.61 -18.63
C PHE A 232 -10.27 1.22 -18.40
N HIS A 233 -10.47 0.78 -17.16
CA HIS A 233 -11.04 -0.53 -16.80
C HIS A 233 -12.54 -0.72 -17.08
N LYS A 234 -13.11 -0.05 -18.09
CA LYS A 234 -14.47 -0.33 -18.58
C LYS A 234 -14.54 -1.47 -19.60
N ASP A 235 -13.43 -1.95 -20.15
CA ASP A 235 -13.43 -3.08 -21.09
C ASP A 235 -12.19 -3.98 -20.91
N LYS A 236 -12.46 -5.27 -20.62
CA LYS A 236 -11.59 -6.47 -20.68
C LYS A 236 -10.07 -6.28 -20.49
N SER A 237 -9.57 -6.73 -19.33
CA SER A 237 -8.15 -6.77 -19.04
C SER A 237 -7.37 -7.69 -20.00
N LEU A 238 -6.22 -7.19 -20.47
CA LEU A 238 -5.10 -7.99 -20.96
C LEU A 238 -4.35 -8.56 -19.75
N ASP A 239 -5.05 -9.35 -18.93
CA ASP A 239 -4.41 -10.03 -17.80
C ASP A 239 -3.65 -11.25 -18.33
N ASP A 240 -2.42 -11.38 -17.84
CA ASP A 240 -1.55 -12.52 -18.09
C ASP A 240 -2.27 -13.82 -17.68
N PHE A 241 -1.89 -14.97 -18.26
CA PHE A 241 -2.59 -16.26 -18.13
C PHE A 241 -2.69 -16.83 -16.68
N ILE A 242 -2.25 -16.08 -15.66
CA ILE A 242 -2.25 -16.42 -14.24
C ILE A 242 -2.90 -15.27 -13.45
N GLU A 243 -4.07 -15.52 -12.86
CA GLU A 243 -4.80 -14.56 -12.01
C GLU A 243 -3.95 -14.04 -10.83
N GLY A 244 -3.82 -12.72 -10.74
CA GLY A 244 -3.13 -12.00 -9.66
C GLY A 244 -1.69 -11.55 -9.98
N LYS A 245 -1.18 -11.85 -11.19
CA LYS A 245 0.11 -11.31 -11.68
C LYS A 245 -0.13 -10.11 -12.61
N GLY A 246 0.64 -9.03 -12.41
CA GLY A 246 0.70 -7.90 -13.35
C GLY A 246 -0.43 -6.87 -13.25
N GLN A 247 -1.29 -6.94 -12.23
CA GLN A 247 -2.36 -5.95 -12.03
C GLN A 247 -1.88 -4.64 -11.37
N GLY A 248 -0.75 -4.68 -10.66
CA GLY A 248 -0.10 -3.49 -10.12
C GLY A 248 0.65 -2.69 -11.18
N MET A 249 0.99 -1.44 -10.82
CA MET A 249 1.82 -0.56 -11.64
C MET A 249 3.13 -0.29 -10.91
N ILE A 250 4.23 -0.83 -11.42
CA ILE A 250 5.57 -0.66 -10.85
C ILE A 250 6.39 0.24 -11.77
N MET A 251 6.75 1.40 -11.27
CA MET A 251 7.56 2.39 -11.98
C MET A 251 8.95 2.49 -11.35
N LEU A 252 9.98 2.50 -12.19
CA LEU A 252 11.34 2.79 -11.75
C LEU A 252 11.80 4.16 -12.27
N LEU A 253 12.11 5.06 -11.34
CA LEU A 253 12.65 6.38 -11.62
C LEU A 253 14.17 6.37 -11.41
N CYS A 254 14.91 6.57 -12.49
CA CYS A 254 16.36 6.45 -12.57
C CYS A 254 17.01 7.78 -12.91
N GLY A 255 18.12 8.17 -12.28
CA GLY A 255 18.91 9.32 -12.74
C GLY A 255 19.68 10.04 -11.64
N PRO A 256 20.34 11.18 -11.94
CA PRO A 256 21.15 11.93 -10.98
C PRO A 256 20.35 12.42 -9.76
N PRO A 257 21.01 12.70 -8.62
CA PRO A 257 20.32 13.25 -7.46
C PRO A 257 19.79 14.68 -7.74
N GLY A 258 18.60 14.98 -7.23
CA GLY A 258 18.04 16.35 -7.26
C GLY A 258 17.32 16.76 -8.54
N VAL A 259 17.04 15.83 -9.45
CA VAL A 259 16.34 16.07 -10.74
C VAL A 259 14.81 15.85 -10.70
N GLY A 260 14.25 15.56 -9.53
CA GLY A 260 12.78 15.47 -9.35
C GLY A 260 12.18 14.07 -9.20
N LYS A 261 12.98 12.98 -9.17
CA LYS A 261 12.46 11.61 -9.02
C LYS A 261 11.46 11.43 -7.87
N THR A 262 11.85 11.77 -6.63
CA THR A 262 10.96 11.71 -5.46
C THR A 262 9.78 12.68 -5.58
N LEU A 263 9.98 13.82 -6.25
CA LEU A 263 8.90 14.80 -6.48
C LEU A 263 7.82 14.21 -7.40
N THR A 264 8.21 13.47 -8.44
CA THR A 264 7.29 12.79 -9.36
C THR A 264 6.32 11.86 -8.63
N ALA A 265 6.81 11.10 -7.66
CA ALA A 265 5.95 10.24 -6.84
C ALA A 265 4.93 11.05 -6.03
N GLY A 266 5.36 12.16 -5.42
CA GLY A 266 4.47 13.08 -4.72
C GLY A 266 3.41 13.68 -5.63
N THR A 267 3.80 14.17 -6.80
CA THR A 267 2.84 14.77 -7.74
C THR A 267 1.84 13.76 -8.31
N ILE A 268 2.24 12.48 -8.47
CA ILE A 268 1.33 11.40 -8.86
C ILE A 268 0.31 11.15 -7.75
N SER A 269 0.77 11.05 -6.49
CA SER A 269 -0.11 10.90 -5.33
C SER A 269 -1.11 12.05 -5.20
N GLU A 270 -0.66 13.30 -5.41
CA GLU A 270 -1.52 14.48 -5.43
C GLU A 270 -2.55 14.45 -6.57
N HIS A 271 -2.13 14.07 -7.79
CA HIS A 271 -3.01 13.95 -8.95
C HIS A 271 -4.11 12.90 -8.76
N LEU A 272 -3.76 11.76 -8.16
CA LEU A 272 -4.70 10.65 -7.89
C LEU A 272 -5.57 10.87 -6.64
N HIS A 273 -5.34 11.93 -5.86
CA HIS A 273 -5.92 12.11 -4.53
C HIS A 273 -5.73 10.89 -3.61
N ARG A 274 -4.55 10.26 -3.70
CA ARG A 274 -4.17 9.07 -2.93
C ARG A 274 -3.04 9.41 -1.98
N PRO A 275 -2.99 8.88 -0.75
CA PRO A 275 -1.88 9.14 0.15
C PRO A 275 -0.55 8.63 -0.40
N LEU A 276 0.56 9.31 -0.10
CA LEU A 276 1.92 8.82 -0.42
C LEU A 276 2.53 8.10 0.78
N TYR A 277 2.71 6.79 0.68
CA TYR A 277 3.42 6.00 1.69
C TYR A 277 4.89 5.87 1.30
N LYS A 278 5.78 6.58 2.00
CA LYS A 278 7.21 6.61 1.69
C LYS A 278 8.03 5.68 2.58
N LEU A 279 8.83 4.81 1.99
CA LEU A 279 9.90 4.05 2.66
C LEU A 279 11.25 4.40 2.05
N GLY A 280 12.28 4.51 2.88
CA GLY A 280 13.68 4.53 2.46
C GLY A 280 14.45 3.33 2.97
N ALA A 281 15.73 3.22 2.59
CA ALA A 281 16.61 2.12 3.03
C ALA A 281 16.68 1.98 4.57
N GLY A 282 16.63 3.10 5.30
CA GLY A 282 16.64 3.08 6.77
C GLY A 282 15.39 2.51 7.42
N ASP A 283 14.25 2.47 6.71
CA ASP A 283 12.98 1.93 7.24
C ASP A 283 12.86 0.42 7.08
N LEU A 284 13.51 -0.14 6.05
CA LEU A 284 13.38 -1.54 5.67
C LEU A 284 14.25 -2.46 6.54
N GLY A 285 15.30 -1.93 7.16
CA GLY A 285 16.26 -2.71 7.94
C GLY A 285 17.43 -3.21 7.11
N ILE A 286 18.29 -4.02 7.73
CA ILE A 286 19.56 -4.49 7.15
C ILE A 286 19.53 -5.97 6.74
N ASP A 287 18.60 -6.75 7.30
CA ASP A 287 18.51 -8.20 7.08
C ASP A 287 17.24 -8.58 6.29
N ALA A 288 17.29 -9.68 5.55
CA ALA A 288 16.21 -10.11 4.65
C ALA A 288 14.86 -10.30 5.37
N SER A 289 14.87 -10.84 6.59
CA SER A 289 13.66 -11.01 7.41
C SER A 289 13.00 -9.68 7.77
N ASP A 290 13.80 -8.65 8.09
CA ASP A 290 13.26 -7.35 8.50
C ASP A 290 12.67 -6.62 7.30
N VAL A 291 13.35 -6.69 6.15
CA VAL A 291 12.86 -6.15 4.89
C VAL A 291 11.55 -6.82 4.50
N GLU A 292 11.46 -8.15 4.59
CA GLU A 292 10.24 -8.88 4.28
C GLU A 292 9.07 -8.43 5.16
N LYS A 293 9.25 -8.38 6.49
CA LYS A 293 8.20 -7.97 7.43
C LYS A 293 7.78 -6.51 7.22
N CYS A 294 8.75 -5.62 7.01
CA CYS A 294 8.49 -4.20 6.85
C CYS A 294 7.75 -3.93 5.53
N LEU A 295 8.21 -4.55 4.44
CA LEU A 295 7.60 -4.38 3.13
C LEU A 295 6.23 -5.07 3.06
N ASP A 296 6.06 -6.29 3.58
CA ASP A 296 4.74 -6.95 3.67
C ASP A 296 3.71 -6.07 4.41
N LYS A 297 4.10 -5.52 5.56
CA LYS A 297 3.25 -4.58 6.31
C LYS A 297 2.92 -3.34 5.49
N ALA A 298 3.91 -2.75 4.80
CA ALA A 298 3.70 -1.56 4.00
C ALA A 298 2.80 -1.82 2.80
N LEU A 299 2.98 -2.95 2.09
CA LEU A 299 2.13 -3.36 0.96
C LEU A 299 0.68 -3.53 1.41
N LYS A 300 0.45 -4.19 2.56
CA LYS A 300 -0.89 -4.34 3.16
C LYS A 300 -1.52 -3.00 3.54
N LEU A 301 -0.76 -2.08 4.14
CA LEU A 301 -1.25 -0.75 4.47
C LEU A 301 -1.55 0.08 3.21
N CYS A 302 -0.73 -0.03 2.17
CA CYS A 302 -0.96 0.69 0.92
C CYS A 302 -2.20 0.15 0.19
N ALA A 303 -2.38 -1.17 0.15
CA ALA A 303 -3.61 -1.78 -0.37
C ALA A 303 -4.84 -1.32 0.44
N HIS A 304 -4.74 -1.30 1.78
CA HIS A 304 -5.83 -0.87 2.65
C HIS A 304 -6.24 0.60 2.45
N PHE A 305 -5.27 1.51 2.32
CA PHE A 305 -5.53 2.95 2.19
C PHE A 305 -5.61 3.43 0.73
N GLY A 306 -5.46 2.54 -0.25
CA GLY A 306 -5.29 2.92 -1.66
C GLY A 306 -4.10 3.87 -1.87
N ALA A 307 -3.04 3.72 -1.09
CA ALA A 307 -1.89 4.63 -1.10
C ALA A 307 -0.90 4.29 -2.22
N VAL A 308 -0.23 5.32 -2.76
CA VAL A 308 0.92 5.16 -3.64
C VAL A 308 2.14 4.82 -2.78
N LEU A 309 2.79 3.68 -3.06
CA LEU A 309 3.99 3.25 -2.35
C LEU A 309 5.24 3.81 -3.03
N LEU A 310 6.02 4.62 -2.31
CA LEU A 310 7.32 5.11 -2.76
C LEU A 310 8.44 4.40 -2.00
N LEU A 311 9.31 3.69 -2.72
CA LEU A 311 10.57 3.18 -2.21
C LEU A 311 11.70 4.08 -2.71
N ASP A 312 12.14 5.00 -1.86
CA ASP A 312 13.13 6.02 -2.18
C ASP A 312 14.54 5.47 -1.93
N GLU A 313 15.45 5.69 -2.89
CA GLU A 313 16.84 5.20 -2.83
C GLU A 313 16.91 3.66 -2.66
N ALA A 314 16.15 2.94 -3.48
CA ALA A 314 16.07 1.48 -3.47
C ALA A 314 17.30 0.79 -4.12
N ASP A 315 18.40 1.50 -4.34
CA ASP A 315 19.59 1.00 -5.06
C ASP A 315 20.24 -0.21 -4.36
N VAL A 316 20.22 -0.23 -3.01
CA VAL A 316 20.73 -1.36 -2.22
C VAL A 316 20.00 -2.67 -2.56
N PHE A 317 18.69 -2.62 -2.79
CA PHE A 317 17.81 -3.77 -3.03
C PHE A 317 17.71 -4.17 -4.51
N MET A 318 18.15 -3.31 -5.42
CA MET A 318 18.06 -3.55 -6.86
C MET A 318 19.39 -3.88 -7.51
N GLU A 319 20.49 -3.90 -6.76
CA GLU A 319 21.81 -4.13 -7.36
C GLU A 319 22.01 -5.59 -7.79
N ALA A 320 22.74 -5.77 -8.88
CA ALA A 320 23.07 -7.07 -9.47
C ALA A 320 23.65 -8.03 -8.42
N ARG A 321 23.14 -9.26 -8.43
CA ARG A 321 23.62 -10.33 -7.56
C ARG A 321 25.09 -10.65 -7.86
N THR A 322 25.87 -10.86 -6.80
CA THR A 322 27.29 -11.25 -6.92
C THR A 322 27.57 -12.53 -6.13
N SER A 323 28.47 -13.38 -6.63
CA SER A 323 28.81 -14.66 -5.98
C SER A 323 29.34 -14.50 -4.56
N ASN A 324 29.88 -13.32 -4.23
CA ASN A 324 30.57 -13.07 -2.97
C ASN A 324 29.69 -12.40 -1.91
N ASN A 325 28.39 -12.18 -2.17
CA ASN A 325 27.50 -11.50 -1.22
C ASN A 325 26.14 -12.21 -1.10
N LEU A 326 26.12 -13.30 -0.32
CA LEU A 326 24.92 -14.12 -0.11
C LEU A 326 23.76 -13.35 0.52
N GLN A 327 24.04 -12.55 1.57
CA GLN A 327 23.04 -11.75 2.29
C GLN A 327 22.32 -10.77 1.36
N ARG A 328 23.07 -10.10 0.49
CA ARG A 328 22.48 -9.19 -0.49
C ARG A 328 21.65 -9.93 -1.54
N ASN A 329 22.11 -11.08 -2.03
CA ASN A 329 21.36 -11.85 -3.00
C ASN A 329 20.02 -12.34 -2.42
N GLU A 330 20.00 -12.65 -1.12
CA GLU A 330 18.77 -12.98 -0.38
C GLU A 330 17.81 -11.78 -0.34
N LEU A 331 18.31 -10.58 0.02
CA LEU A 331 17.54 -9.33 -0.01
C LEU A 331 16.91 -9.06 -1.39
N VAL A 332 17.71 -9.15 -2.46
CA VAL A 332 17.24 -8.96 -3.84
C VAL A 332 16.15 -9.99 -4.19
N SER A 333 16.30 -11.23 -3.73
CA SER A 333 15.33 -12.31 -4.01
C SER A 333 14.01 -12.11 -3.27
N VAL A 334 14.05 -11.70 -2.00
CA VAL A 334 12.84 -11.33 -1.21
C VAL A 334 12.13 -10.17 -1.88
N PHE A 335 12.87 -9.15 -2.29
CA PHE A 335 12.31 -7.95 -2.89
C PHE A 335 11.59 -8.26 -4.22
N LEU A 336 12.22 -9.01 -5.13
CA LEU A 336 11.60 -9.44 -6.40
C LEU A 336 10.33 -10.27 -6.20
N ARG A 337 10.29 -11.14 -5.18
CA ARG A 337 9.08 -11.90 -4.84
C ARG A 337 7.96 -10.99 -4.39
N LEU A 338 8.25 -9.98 -3.58
CA LEU A 338 7.22 -9.07 -3.06
C LEU A 338 6.67 -8.11 -4.12
N LEU A 339 7.50 -7.73 -5.11
CA LEU A 339 7.04 -6.96 -6.27
C LEU A 339 6.05 -7.73 -7.14
N GLU A 340 6.22 -9.05 -7.27
CA GLU A 340 5.44 -9.89 -8.19
C GLU A 340 3.94 -9.98 -7.86
N TYR A 341 3.58 -9.78 -6.59
CA TYR A 341 2.20 -9.91 -6.10
C TYR A 341 1.57 -8.57 -5.71
N TYR A 342 2.24 -7.44 -5.98
CA TYR A 342 1.69 -6.15 -5.61
C TYR A 342 0.67 -5.66 -6.64
N SER A 343 -0.54 -5.34 -6.19
CA SER A 343 -1.67 -4.89 -7.02
C SER A 343 -1.91 -3.37 -6.99
N GLY A 344 -1.02 -2.59 -6.37
CA GLY A 344 -1.14 -1.12 -6.27
C GLY A 344 -0.15 -0.36 -7.16
N ILE A 345 -0.02 0.94 -6.91
CA ILE A 345 0.96 1.80 -7.58
C ILE A 345 2.23 1.88 -6.74
N MET A 346 3.33 1.32 -7.25
CA MET A 346 4.65 1.37 -6.63
C MET A 346 5.61 2.21 -7.47
N ILE A 347 6.31 3.12 -6.82
CA ILE A 347 7.34 3.96 -7.43
C ILE A 347 8.65 3.72 -6.73
N LEU A 348 9.63 3.22 -7.47
CA LEU A 348 11.00 2.98 -7.02
C LEU A 348 11.88 4.14 -7.49
N THR A 349 12.77 4.65 -6.64
CA THR A 349 13.79 5.62 -7.08
C THR A 349 15.19 5.06 -6.92
N THR A 350 16.06 5.31 -7.90
CA THR A 350 17.48 4.98 -7.82
C THR A 350 18.36 6.06 -8.44
N ASN A 351 19.53 6.24 -7.82
CA ASN A 351 20.59 7.08 -8.36
C ASN A 351 21.59 6.26 -9.22
N ARG A 352 21.51 4.92 -9.20
CA ARG A 352 22.48 4.00 -9.80
C ARG A 352 21.82 3.13 -10.87
N VAL A 353 21.89 3.58 -12.12
CA VAL A 353 21.28 2.86 -13.26
C VAL A 353 22.13 1.68 -13.75
N ARG A 354 23.45 1.75 -13.61
CA ARG A 354 24.40 0.80 -14.23
C ARG A 354 24.57 -0.53 -13.49
N SER A 355 23.90 -0.71 -12.36
CA SER A 355 24.11 -1.84 -11.47
C SER A 355 22.83 -2.60 -11.18
N LEU A 356 21.76 -2.41 -11.97
CA LEU A 356 20.48 -3.08 -11.75
C LEU A 356 20.57 -4.59 -12.05
N ASP A 357 19.96 -5.42 -11.22
CA ASP A 357 19.77 -6.84 -11.53
C ASP A 357 18.77 -7.00 -12.67
N ALA A 358 19.12 -7.81 -13.68
CA ALA A 358 18.30 -8.02 -14.87
C ALA A 358 16.90 -8.61 -14.55
N ALA A 359 16.73 -9.28 -13.41
CA ALA A 359 15.44 -9.82 -12.99
C ALA A 359 14.37 -8.76 -12.65
N PHE A 360 14.77 -7.49 -12.52
CA PHE A 360 13.85 -6.37 -12.35
C PHE A 360 13.20 -5.94 -13.66
N GLU A 361 13.85 -6.15 -14.81
CA GLU A 361 13.31 -5.72 -16.11
C GLU A 361 11.97 -6.40 -16.44
N SER A 362 11.73 -7.61 -15.94
CA SER A 362 10.48 -8.34 -16.13
C SER A 362 9.38 -8.00 -15.12
N ARG A 363 9.66 -7.15 -14.11
CA ARG A 363 8.72 -6.77 -13.04
C ARG A 363 8.43 -5.27 -13.00
N ILE A 364 9.10 -4.48 -13.83
CA ILE A 364 8.91 -3.03 -13.90
C ILE A 364 8.17 -2.72 -15.19
N ASP A 365 7.01 -2.09 -15.07
CA ASP A 365 6.19 -1.71 -16.23
C ASP A 365 6.82 -0.56 -17.03
N ILE A 366 7.44 0.38 -16.32
CA ILE A 366 8.08 1.55 -16.93
C ILE A 366 9.35 1.97 -16.19
N ILE A 367 10.40 2.23 -16.97
CA ILE A 367 11.64 2.81 -16.47
C ILE A 367 11.76 4.23 -17.03
N LEU A 368 11.61 5.24 -16.16
CA LEU A 368 11.78 6.63 -16.53
C LEU A 368 13.21 7.11 -16.18
N THR A 369 13.95 7.53 -17.19
CA THR A 369 15.35 7.95 -17.02
C THR A 369 15.49 9.46 -17.06
N TYR A 370 15.77 10.05 -15.90
CA TYR A 370 16.03 11.46 -15.73
C TYR A 370 17.46 11.79 -16.11
N LYS A 371 17.61 12.83 -16.94
CA LYS A 371 18.90 13.41 -17.28
C LYS A 371 19.21 14.58 -16.36
N SER A 372 20.47 15.02 -16.35
CA SER A 372 20.81 16.31 -15.74
C SER A 372 20.06 17.43 -16.46
N PHE A 373 19.66 18.45 -15.71
CA PHE A 373 18.91 19.57 -16.26
C PHE A 373 19.72 20.34 -17.31
N THR A 374 19.07 20.64 -18.43
CA THR A 374 19.51 21.65 -19.38
C THR A 374 19.29 23.05 -18.82
N GLU A 375 19.81 24.08 -19.49
CA GLU A 375 19.53 25.46 -19.11
C GLU A 375 18.02 25.79 -19.19
N ALA A 376 17.34 25.29 -20.23
CA ALA A 376 15.88 25.43 -20.37
C ALA A 376 15.13 24.80 -19.19
N ASP A 377 15.53 23.60 -18.77
CA ASP A 377 14.95 22.92 -17.62
C ASP A 377 15.14 23.74 -16.34
N ARG A 378 16.35 24.29 -16.12
CA ARG A 378 16.63 25.12 -14.94
C ARG A 378 15.79 26.39 -14.93
N ILE A 379 15.58 27.05 -16.07
CA ILE A 379 14.67 28.22 -16.17
C ILE A 379 13.27 27.83 -15.69
N GLN A 380 12.76 26.68 -16.16
CA GLN A 380 11.46 26.17 -15.75
C GLN A 380 11.42 25.88 -14.24
N VAL A 381 12.45 25.24 -13.69
CA VAL A 381 12.56 24.98 -12.24
C VAL A 381 12.52 26.27 -11.43
N TRP A 382 13.28 27.30 -11.84
CA TRP A 382 13.25 28.61 -11.18
C TRP A 382 11.84 29.22 -11.21
N ARG A 383 11.20 29.24 -12.38
CA ARG A 383 9.82 29.75 -12.53
C ARG A 383 8.84 29.00 -11.63
N ASN A 384 8.94 27.67 -11.57
CA ASN A 384 8.05 26.84 -10.76
C ASN A 384 8.19 27.19 -9.27
N PHE A 385 9.41 27.41 -8.76
CA PHE A 385 9.58 27.81 -7.36
C PHE A 385 9.13 29.24 -7.08
N LEU A 386 9.34 30.17 -8.01
CA LEU A 386 8.89 31.56 -7.86
C LEU A 386 7.36 31.67 -7.92
N ALA A 387 6.70 30.85 -8.73
CA ALA A 387 5.23 30.79 -8.82
C ALA A 387 4.55 30.33 -7.52
N LEU A 388 5.29 29.70 -6.60
CA LEU A 388 4.79 29.35 -5.26
C LEU A 388 4.84 30.53 -4.27
N MET A 389 5.37 31.68 -4.69
CA MET A 389 5.49 32.89 -3.88
C MET A 389 4.48 33.94 -4.34
N ASN A 390 4.12 34.87 -3.45
CA ASN A 390 3.32 36.00 -3.89
C ASN A 390 4.14 36.88 -4.84
N PRO A 391 3.54 37.46 -5.89
CA PRO A 391 4.25 38.33 -6.83
C PRO A 391 4.98 39.52 -6.16
N GLU A 392 4.51 39.96 -4.99
CA GLU A 392 5.11 41.07 -4.23
C GLU A 392 6.37 40.65 -3.44
N ASP A 393 6.57 39.34 -3.23
CA ASP A 393 7.69 38.82 -2.42
C ASP A 393 8.99 38.71 -3.23
N PHE A 394 8.95 38.91 -4.54
CA PHE A 394 10.12 38.80 -5.42
C PHE A 394 10.12 39.79 -6.59
N GLU A 395 11.30 40.22 -6.98
CA GLU A 395 11.56 41.10 -8.13
C GLU A 395 12.69 40.48 -8.96
N ILE A 396 12.32 39.59 -9.87
CA ILE A 396 13.27 38.90 -10.77
C ILE A 396 12.69 38.90 -12.17
N SER A 397 13.39 39.53 -13.11
CA SER A 397 13.02 39.58 -14.52
C SER A 397 13.37 38.28 -15.26
N ASP A 398 12.73 38.02 -16.39
CA ASP A 398 13.08 36.88 -17.25
C ASP A 398 14.55 36.91 -17.71
N ALA A 399 15.10 38.11 -17.96
CA ALA A 399 16.50 38.27 -18.34
C ALA A 399 17.46 37.87 -17.20
N GLU A 400 17.07 38.08 -15.94
CA GLU A 400 17.84 37.64 -14.78
C GLU A 400 17.69 36.14 -14.55
N LEU A 401 16.51 35.57 -14.79
CA LEU A 401 16.31 34.11 -14.75
C LEU A 401 17.22 33.39 -15.74
N LEU A 402 17.39 33.91 -16.96
CA LEU A 402 18.34 33.37 -17.93
C LEU A 402 19.76 33.33 -17.36
N LYS A 403 20.21 34.41 -16.72
CA LYS A 403 21.54 34.46 -16.07
C LYS A 403 21.66 33.47 -14.92
N LEU A 404 20.62 33.33 -14.11
CA LEU A 404 20.58 32.38 -12.99
C LEU A 404 20.59 30.92 -13.46
N ALA A 405 20.02 30.64 -14.64
CA ALA A 405 20.00 29.32 -15.24
C ALA A 405 21.34 28.88 -15.84
N HIS A 406 22.29 29.80 -16.06
CA HIS A 406 23.65 29.42 -16.49
C HIS A 406 24.40 28.62 -15.42
N TRP A 407 24.02 28.75 -14.14
CA TRP A 407 24.60 27.96 -13.08
C TRP A 407 24.15 26.50 -13.17
N ASP A 408 25.09 25.57 -13.21
CA ASP A 408 24.81 24.12 -13.29
C ASP A 408 24.39 23.55 -11.93
N PHE A 409 23.17 23.89 -11.51
CA PHE A 409 22.56 23.43 -10.27
C PHE A 409 21.33 22.54 -10.54
N ASN A 410 21.18 21.49 -9.74
CA ASN A 410 19.97 20.67 -9.72
C ASN A 410 18.84 21.36 -8.93
N GLY A 411 17.64 20.79 -8.99
CA GLY A 411 16.44 21.38 -8.40
C GLY A 411 16.50 21.49 -6.87
N ARG A 412 17.16 20.53 -6.21
CA ARG A 412 17.40 20.59 -4.75
C ARG A 412 18.31 21.77 -4.39
N GLN A 413 19.35 22.01 -5.18
CA GLN A 413 20.27 23.13 -4.99
C GLN A 413 19.58 24.47 -5.26
N ILE A 414 18.77 24.57 -6.32
CA ILE A 414 17.96 25.76 -6.65
C ILE A 414 16.99 26.09 -5.51
N LYS A 415 16.20 25.11 -5.04
CA LYS A 415 15.28 25.28 -3.89
C LYS A 415 16.01 25.79 -2.64
N GLY A 416 17.18 25.20 -2.37
CA GLY A 416 18.04 25.61 -1.27
C GLY A 416 18.56 27.05 -1.42
N ALA A 417 18.94 27.45 -2.63
CA ALA A 417 19.40 28.80 -2.92
C ALA A 417 18.30 29.84 -2.71
N ILE A 418 17.08 29.58 -3.20
CA ILE A 418 15.90 30.44 -2.97
C ILE A 418 15.64 30.59 -1.48
N LYS A 419 15.62 29.49 -0.72
CA LYS A 419 15.37 29.54 0.73
C LYS A 419 16.40 30.40 1.45
N THR A 420 17.69 30.25 1.14
CA THR A 420 18.74 31.06 1.75
C THR A 420 18.67 32.53 1.31
N ALA A 421 18.42 32.79 0.03
CA ALA A 421 18.32 34.16 -0.49
C ALA A 421 17.10 34.91 0.07
N ARG A 422 15.98 34.22 0.35
CA ARG A 422 14.82 34.79 1.04
C ARG A 422 15.17 35.27 2.45
N ILE A 423 15.98 34.51 3.19
CA ILE A 423 16.44 34.93 4.53
C ILE A 423 17.30 36.19 4.43
N LEU A 424 18.16 36.28 3.40
CA LEU A 424 18.99 37.46 3.16
C LEU A 424 18.14 38.68 2.77
N ALA A 425 17.15 38.50 1.90
CA ALA A 425 16.22 39.54 1.48
C ALA A 425 15.38 40.07 2.65
N ALA A 426 14.81 39.15 3.45
CA ALA A 426 14.06 39.49 4.66
C ALA A 426 14.88 40.29 5.67
N LYS A 427 16.16 39.93 5.86
CA LYS A 427 17.06 40.68 6.76
C LYS A 427 17.30 42.12 6.28
N LYS A 428 17.21 42.37 4.97
CA LYS A 428 17.37 43.69 4.37
C LYS A 428 16.04 44.44 4.19
N ASN A 429 14.90 43.81 4.53
CA ASN A 429 13.56 44.32 4.27
C ASN A 429 13.32 44.66 2.77
N GLU A 430 13.85 43.82 1.88
CA GLU A 430 13.69 43.95 0.44
C GLU A 430 13.02 42.69 -0.14
N PRO A 431 12.31 42.78 -1.27
CA PRO A 431 11.85 41.60 -1.99
C PRO A 431 13.04 40.74 -2.47
N LEU A 432 12.78 39.45 -2.70
CA LEU A 432 13.79 38.56 -3.25
C LEU A 432 14.18 39.03 -4.66
N ASN A 433 15.43 39.42 -4.87
CA ASN A 433 15.95 39.87 -6.15
C ASN A 433 17.15 39.02 -6.62
N ALA A 434 17.56 39.23 -7.87
CA ALA A 434 18.64 38.47 -8.49
C ALA A 434 20.00 38.64 -7.76
N GLN A 435 20.25 39.79 -7.12
CA GLN A 435 21.49 40.03 -6.38
C GLN A 435 21.59 39.14 -5.14
N HIS A 436 20.48 38.94 -4.43
CA HIS A 436 20.42 38.02 -3.29
C HIS A 436 20.72 36.58 -3.70
N LEU A 437 20.17 36.13 -4.84
CA LEU A 437 20.44 34.80 -5.37
C LEU A 437 21.89 34.66 -5.81
N ASP A 438 22.44 35.63 -6.53
CA ASP A 438 23.81 35.57 -7.05
C ASP A 438 24.86 35.49 -5.93
N VAL A 439 24.66 36.18 -4.81
CA VAL A 439 25.52 36.03 -3.61
C VAL A 439 25.49 34.59 -3.09
N VAL A 440 24.30 34.00 -2.96
CA VAL A 440 24.13 32.62 -2.45
C VAL A 440 24.72 31.59 -3.42
N LEU A 441 24.48 31.76 -4.72
CA LEU A 441 24.97 30.85 -5.76
C LEU A 441 26.50 30.87 -5.84
N ARG A 442 27.13 32.06 -5.78
CA ARG A 442 28.60 32.19 -5.72
C ARG A 442 29.21 31.48 -4.52
N LEU A 443 28.63 31.65 -3.33
CA LEU A 443 29.09 30.99 -2.11
C LEU A 443 28.97 29.46 -2.22
N ARG A 444 27.85 28.96 -2.74
CA ARG A 444 27.63 27.52 -2.94
C ARG A 444 28.57 26.92 -3.97
N SER A 445 28.76 27.59 -5.11
CA SER A 445 29.68 27.16 -6.15
C SER A 445 31.11 27.06 -5.63
N LYS A 446 31.57 28.04 -4.85
CA LYS A 446 32.90 28.00 -4.21
C LYS A 446 33.03 26.82 -3.24
N ALA A 447 32.01 26.55 -2.43
CA ALA A 447 32.01 25.43 -1.49
C ALA A 447 32.02 24.07 -2.19
N ILE A 448 31.22 23.90 -3.25
CA ILE A 448 31.19 22.66 -4.05
C ILE A 448 32.54 22.44 -4.73
N GLY A 449 33.11 23.49 -5.33
CA GLY A 449 34.45 23.42 -5.93
C GLY A 449 35.52 22.99 -4.94
N MET A 450 35.46 23.42 -3.67
CA MET A 450 36.39 22.99 -2.62
C MET A 450 36.19 21.52 -2.20
N ILE A 451 34.94 21.05 -2.18
CA ILE A 451 34.60 19.65 -1.85
C ILE A 451 35.07 18.72 -2.98
N ASP A 452 34.79 19.06 -4.23
CA ASP A 452 35.16 18.27 -5.40
C ASP A 452 36.68 18.28 -5.64
N SER A 453 37.38 19.36 -5.27
CA SER A 453 38.84 19.45 -5.40
C SER A 453 39.61 18.88 -4.20
N GLY A 454 38.93 18.42 -3.13
CA GLY A 454 39.56 17.90 -1.91
C GLY A 454 40.49 18.89 -1.19
N ALA A 455 40.40 20.19 -1.48
CA ALA A 455 41.33 21.19 -0.98
C ALA A 455 40.93 21.63 0.44
N LYS A 456 41.81 21.40 1.42
CA LYS A 456 41.69 22.05 2.74
C LYS A 456 41.76 23.56 2.56
N PRO A 457 40.99 24.35 3.33
CA PRO A 457 41.06 25.80 3.27
C PRO A 457 42.48 26.26 3.63
N GLU A 458 43.19 26.82 2.66
CA GLU A 458 44.50 27.43 2.87
C GLU A 458 44.34 28.68 3.75
N GLY A 459 44.91 28.58 4.96
CA GLY A 459 45.57 29.65 5.71
C GLY A 459 44.93 31.04 5.75
N LEU A 460 44.16 31.29 6.80
CA LEU A 460 44.24 32.59 7.47
C LEU A 460 45.63 32.69 8.11
N ARG A 461 46.59 33.27 7.37
CA ARG A 461 47.84 33.75 7.96
C ARG A 461 47.50 34.92 8.88
N GLU A 462 47.49 34.68 10.18
CA GLU A 462 47.63 35.74 11.18
C GLU A 462 49.00 36.39 10.99
N ASN A 463 49.02 37.62 10.50
CA ASN A 463 50.18 38.49 10.57
C ASN A 463 49.73 39.84 11.13
N GLY A 464 50.21 40.14 12.33
CA GLY A 464 50.38 41.51 12.83
C GLY A 464 49.55 41.84 14.06
N PHE A 465 50.13 41.61 15.25
CA PHE A 465 50.58 42.71 16.11
C PHE A 465 51.46 42.16 17.24
N THR A 466 52.78 42.21 17.03
CA THR A 466 53.75 42.30 18.12
C THR A 466 53.86 43.76 18.51
N ALA A 467 53.57 44.09 19.76
CA ALA A 467 54.10 45.28 20.43
C ALA A 467 54.58 44.90 21.83
N ASN A 468 55.91 44.95 21.97
CA ASN A 468 56.72 45.05 23.18
C ASN A 468 56.00 45.87 24.28
N GLY A 469 56.06 45.54 25.58
CA GLY A 469 57.24 45.21 26.35
C GLY A 469 57.73 46.46 27.11
N THR A 470 57.15 46.73 28.29
CA THR A 470 57.75 47.08 29.60
C THR A 470 56.65 47.46 30.57
#